data_AF-A0A6B3EL20-F1
#
_entry.id   AF-A0A6B3EL20-F1
#
_cell.length_a   1.000
_cell.length_b   1.000
_cell.length_c   1.000
_cell.angle_alpha   90.00
_cell.angle_beta   90.00
_cell.angle_gamma   90.00
#
_symmetry.space_group_name_H-M   'P 1'
#
loop_
_entity.id
_entity.type
_entity.pdbx_description
1 polymer ?
#
loop_
_entity_poly.entity_id
_entity_poly.type
_entity_poly.pdbx_seq_one_letter_code
_entity_poly.pdbx_strand_id
1 'polypeptide(L)'
;MSESQERMCAVVEPEKVERFLAICEKWDVIATVVGEVTDGDRLEIFWHGEKIVDVDPRTVAHDGPVYERPLARPEWQDALQADDANKLPRPASPAELKEQVRRVLGSPNQASKAWITDQYDR
;
A
#
# COMPACT_ATOMS: atom_id res chain seq x y z
N MET A 1 13.39 -10.25 -8.46
CA MET A 1 13.36 -9.90 -7.02
C MET A 1 12.08 -10.48 -6.44
N SER A 2 12.14 -11.14 -5.29
CA SER A 2 10.94 -11.72 -4.66
C SER A 2 10.23 -10.67 -3.79
N GLU A 3 8.92 -10.58 -3.89
CA GLU A 3 8.02 -9.79 -3.04
C GLU A 3 7.25 -10.68 -2.05
N SER A 4 7.91 -11.72 -1.54
CA SER A 4 7.37 -12.51 -0.43
C SER A 4 6.99 -11.61 0.75
N GLN A 5 5.83 -11.89 1.34
CA GLN A 5 5.27 -11.19 2.48
C GLN A 5 5.96 -11.60 3.80
N GLU A 6 5.63 -10.91 4.89
CA GLU A 6 6.06 -11.25 6.26
C GLU A 6 7.59 -11.29 6.45
N ARG A 7 8.31 -10.45 5.70
CA ARG A 7 9.76 -10.24 5.84
C ARG A 7 10.03 -8.85 6.39
N MET A 8 11.00 -8.75 7.30
CA MET A 8 11.49 -7.48 7.84
C MET A 8 13.02 -7.43 7.76
N CYS A 9 13.57 -6.22 7.67
CA CYS A 9 15.01 -5.97 7.77
C CYS A 9 15.25 -5.10 9.00
N ALA A 10 16.28 -5.42 9.78
CA ALA A 10 16.69 -4.66 10.95
C ALA A 10 18.21 -4.43 10.90
N VAL A 11 18.63 -3.24 11.34
CA VAL A 11 20.04 -2.93 11.59
C VAL A 11 20.28 -3.05 13.08
N VAL A 12 21.26 -3.87 13.46
CA VAL A 12 21.58 -4.16 14.86
C VAL A 12 23.06 -3.90 15.07
N GLU A 13 23.41 -3.21 16.15
CA GLU A 13 24.81 -3.02 16.54
C GLU A 13 25.48 -4.40 16.73
N PRO A 14 26.74 -4.60 16.27
CA PRO A 14 27.39 -5.91 16.29
C PRO A 14 27.36 -6.61 17.64
N GLU A 15 27.57 -5.88 18.73
CA GLU A 15 27.56 -6.38 20.11
C GLU A 15 26.18 -6.82 20.62
N LYS A 16 25.10 -6.48 19.90
CA LYS A 16 23.71 -6.83 20.26
C LYS A 16 23.12 -7.95 19.40
N VAL A 17 23.82 -8.42 18.38
CA VAL A 17 23.30 -9.42 17.41
C VAL A 17 22.88 -10.71 18.10
N GLU A 18 23.71 -11.27 18.98
CA GLU A 18 23.38 -12.51 19.70
C GLU A 18 22.13 -12.36 20.56
N ARG A 19 22.03 -11.23 21.27
CA ARG A 19 20.86 -10.93 22.10
C ARG A 19 19.61 -10.76 21.25
N PHE A 20 19.71 -10.13 20.10
CA PHE A 20 18.60 -9.96 19.16
C PHE A 20 18.10 -11.31 18.65
N LEU A 21 19.00 -12.17 18.17
CA LEU A 21 18.66 -13.51 17.68
C LEU A 21 18.00 -14.37 18.77
N ALA A 22 18.50 -14.31 20.01
CA ALA A 22 17.88 -15.02 21.13
C ALA A 22 16.45 -14.52 21.45
N ILE A 23 16.16 -13.23 21.22
CA ILE A 23 14.80 -12.70 21.36
C ILE A 23 13.91 -13.22 20.23
N CYS A 24 14.38 -13.23 18.98
CA CYS A 24 13.65 -13.79 17.85
C CYS A 24 13.31 -15.26 18.07
N GLU A 25 14.29 -16.07 18.48
CA GLU A 25 14.11 -17.49 18.79
C GLU A 25 13.06 -17.71 19.88
N LYS A 26 13.08 -16.90 20.96
CA LYS A 26 12.07 -16.98 22.03
C LYS A 26 10.63 -16.82 21.52
N TRP A 27 10.43 -16.04 20.47
CA TRP A 27 9.11 -15.77 19.89
C TRP A 27 8.83 -16.58 18.61
N ASP A 28 9.65 -17.59 18.32
CA ASP A 28 9.55 -18.43 17.11
C ASP A 28 9.60 -17.61 15.81
N VAL A 29 10.36 -16.52 15.83
CA VAL A 29 10.61 -15.65 14.68
C VAL A 29 11.92 -16.07 14.03
N ILE A 30 11.86 -16.53 12.78
CA ILE A 30 13.04 -16.89 12.00
C ILE A 30 13.82 -15.61 11.66
N ALA A 31 15.07 -15.54 12.09
CA ALA A 31 15.98 -14.43 11.81
C ALA A 31 17.36 -14.95 11.37
N THR A 32 17.97 -14.29 10.39
CA THR A 32 19.33 -14.58 9.95
C THR A 32 20.05 -13.28 9.63
N VAL A 33 21.34 -13.21 9.92
CA VAL A 33 22.19 -12.12 9.45
C VAL A 33 22.40 -12.31 7.94
N VAL A 34 22.12 -11.27 7.15
CA VAL A 34 22.19 -11.32 5.68
C VAL A 34 23.29 -10.42 5.10
N GLY A 35 23.96 -9.65 5.95
CA GLY A 35 25.02 -8.73 5.54
C GLY A 35 25.43 -7.81 6.69
N GLU A 36 26.33 -6.89 6.38
CA GLU A 36 26.86 -5.88 7.30
C GLU A 36 26.85 -4.51 6.63
N VAL A 37 26.79 -3.45 7.45
CA VAL A 37 26.99 -2.08 6.97
C VAL A 37 28.49 -1.80 7.05
N THR A 38 29.06 -1.35 5.94
CA THR A 38 30.49 -0.99 5.85
C THR A 38 30.65 0.52 5.73
N ASP A 39 31.86 1.02 5.96
CA ASP A 39 32.22 2.43 5.74
C ASP A 39 32.38 2.78 4.24
N GLY A 40 32.21 1.81 3.33
CA GLY A 40 32.35 1.99 1.89
C GLY A 40 31.15 2.69 1.24
N ASP A 41 31.27 2.97 -0.06
CA ASP A 41 30.26 3.65 -0.88
C ASP A 41 29.54 2.71 -1.87
N ARG A 42 29.73 1.39 -1.73
CA ARG A 42 29.23 0.38 -2.67
C ARG A 42 28.21 -0.55 -2.02
N LEU A 43 27.18 -0.89 -2.79
CA LEU A 43 26.32 -2.04 -2.52
C LEU A 43 26.93 -3.26 -3.20
N GLU A 44 27.44 -4.19 -2.39
CA GLU A 44 28.00 -5.46 -2.85
C GLU A 44 27.08 -6.61 -2.46
N ILE A 45 26.78 -7.51 -3.41
CA ILE A 45 26.02 -8.74 -3.13
C ILE A 45 26.82 -9.92 -3.66
N PHE A 46 27.02 -10.90 -2.78
CA PHE A 46 27.74 -12.12 -3.09
C PHE A 46 26.77 -13.30 -3.16
N TRP A 47 26.95 -14.14 -4.18
CA TRP A 47 26.23 -15.40 -4.34
C TRP A 47 27.21 -16.54 -4.51
N HIS A 48 27.20 -17.51 -3.60
CA HIS A 48 28.19 -18.59 -3.55
C HIS A 48 29.65 -18.13 -3.59
N GLY A 49 29.95 -16.99 -2.95
CA GLY A 49 31.29 -16.40 -2.93
C GLY A 49 31.64 -15.54 -4.14
N GLU A 50 30.81 -15.52 -5.19
CA GLU A 50 31.01 -14.65 -6.35
C GLU A 50 30.28 -13.32 -6.18
N LYS A 51 30.96 -12.21 -6.47
CA LYS A 51 30.34 -10.88 -6.44
C LYS A 51 29.47 -10.69 -7.68
N ILE A 52 28.15 -10.67 -7.47
CA ILE A 52 27.15 -10.55 -8.54
C ILE A 52 26.54 -9.15 -8.66
N VAL A 53 26.67 -8.33 -7.62
CA VAL A 53 26.27 -6.91 -7.64
C VAL A 53 27.40 -6.08 -7.05
N ASP A 54 27.73 -4.99 -7.73
CA ASP A 54 28.66 -3.96 -7.30
C ASP A 54 28.20 -2.64 -7.94
N VAL A 55 27.43 -1.85 -7.18
CA VAL A 55 26.81 -0.61 -7.68
C VAL A 55 26.88 0.50 -6.64
N ASP A 56 26.77 1.75 -7.09
CA ASP A 56 26.55 2.90 -6.21
C ASP A 56 25.09 2.83 -5.73
N PRO A 57 24.82 2.69 -4.41
CA PRO A 57 23.48 2.59 -3.86
C PRO A 57 22.57 3.76 -4.27
N ARG A 58 23.13 4.96 -4.47
CA ARG A 58 22.35 6.16 -4.84
C ARG A 58 21.74 6.02 -6.23
N THR A 59 22.50 5.48 -7.18
CA THR A 59 22.05 5.35 -8.57
C THR A 59 20.85 4.42 -8.72
N VAL A 60 20.78 3.38 -7.89
CA VAL A 60 19.65 2.42 -7.88
C VAL A 60 18.45 2.93 -7.08
N ALA A 61 18.65 3.84 -6.14
CA ALA A 61 17.60 4.32 -5.24
C ALA A 61 16.98 5.65 -5.68
N HIS A 62 17.76 6.56 -6.27
CA HIS A 62 17.37 7.97 -6.40
C HIS A 62 17.45 8.52 -7.82
N ASP A 63 18.26 7.92 -8.70
CA ASP A 63 18.52 8.48 -10.04
C ASP A 63 17.63 7.83 -11.12
N GLY A 64 16.42 7.42 -10.74
CA GLY A 64 15.41 6.92 -11.66
C GLY A 64 14.88 8.01 -12.59
N PRO A 65 14.41 7.67 -13.81
CA PRO A 65 13.92 8.66 -14.77
C PRO A 65 12.66 9.36 -14.25
N VAL A 66 12.68 10.69 -14.26
CA VAL A 66 11.52 11.53 -13.93
C VAL A 66 10.80 11.91 -15.23
N TYR A 67 9.52 11.57 -15.32
CA TYR A 67 8.68 11.90 -16.46
C TYR A 67 7.79 13.11 -16.16
N GLU A 68 8.01 14.22 -16.88
CA GLU A 68 7.09 15.35 -16.91
C GLU A 68 6.06 15.14 -18.02
N ARG A 69 4.96 14.45 -17.70
CA ARG A 69 3.89 14.19 -18.66
C ARG A 69 2.98 15.43 -18.75
N PRO A 70 2.57 15.87 -19.96
CA PRO A 70 1.59 16.94 -20.10
C PRO A 70 0.30 16.61 -19.36
N LEU A 71 -0.13 17.51 -18.48
CA LEU A 71 -1.39 17.40 -17.76
C LEU A 71 -2.43 18.24 -18.50
N ALA A 72 -3.58 17.65 -18.79
CA ALA A 72 -4.71 18.34 -19.36
C ALA A 72 -5.98 17.95 -18.62
N ARG A 73 -6.87 18.91 -18.43
CA ARG A 73 -8.20 18.67 -17.87
C ARG A 73 -9.06 17.92 -18.88
N PRO A 74 -9.75 16.83 -18.50
CA PRO A 74 -10.66 16.15 -19.42
C PRO A 74 -11.84 17.04 -19.82
N GLU A 75 -12.20 17.04 -21.11
CA GLU A 75 -13.28 17.87 -21.66
C GLU A 75 -14.66 17.60 -21.00
N TRP A 76 -14.89 16.37 -20.54
CA TRP A 76 -16.16 15.97 -19.91
C TRP A 76 -16.32 16.42 -18.46
N GLN A 77 -15.29 16.99 -17.83
CA GLN A 77 -15.31 17.27 -16.40
C GLN A 77 -16.33 18.36 -16.04
N ASP A 78 -16.52 19.38 -16.89
CA ASP A 78 -17.57 20.40 -16.69
C ASP A 78 -18.96 19.79 -16.75
N ALA A 79 -19.20 18.90 -17.72
CA ALA A 79 -20.49 18.24 -17.86
C ALA A 79 -20.83 17.38 -16.64
N LEU A 80 -19.84 16.63 -16.11
CA LEU A 80 -20.01 15.84 -14.89
C LEU A 80 -20.32 16.72 -13.68
N GLN A 81 -19.58 17.82 -13.50
CA GLN A 81 -19.79 18.74 -12.37
C GLN A 81 -21.14 19.47 -12.46
N ALA A 82 -21.60 19.76 -13.68
CA ALA A 82 -22.89 20.38 -13.92
C ALA A 82 -24.07 19.40 -13.79
N ASP A 83 -23.85 18.09 -13.67
CA ASP A 83 -24.90 17.05 -13.56
C ASP A 83 -25.50 16.98 -12.15
N ASP A 84 -26.25 18.03 -11.79
CA ASP A 84 -26.90 18.17 -10.49
C ASP A 84 -28.17 17.30 -10.37
N ALA A 85 -28.29 16.61 -9.23
CA ALA A 85 -29.47 15.83 -8.83
C ALA A 85 -30.78 16.66 -8.83
N ASN A 86 -30.72 18.00 -8.71
CA ASN A 86 -31.90 18.86 -8.83
C ASN A 86 -32.59 18.80 -10.20
N LYS A 87 -31.90 18.30 -11.24
CA LYS A 87 -32.49 18.07 -12.58
C LYS A 87 -33.37 16.82 -12.62
N LEU A 88 -33.27 15.93 -11.63
CA LEU A 88 -34.07 14.71 -11.57
C LEU A 88 -35.53 15.04 -11.20
N PRO A 89 -36.51 14.33 -11.77
CA PRO A 89 -37.91 14.48 -11.38
C PRO A 89 -38.10 14.26 -9.88
N ARG A 90 -38.76 15.20 -9.22
CA ARG A 90 -39.18 15.05 -7.82
C ARG A 90 -40.33 14.04 -7.75
N PRO A 91 -40.43 13.23 -6.68
CA PRO A 91 -41.55 12.32 -6.51
C PRO A 91 -42.85 13.13 -6.43
N ALA A 92 -43.87 12.70 -7.19
CA ALA A 92 -45.17 13.34 -7.25
C ALA A 92 -46.11 12.86 -6.13
N SER A 93 -45.74 11.81 -5.40
CA SER A 93 -46.54 11.23 -4.32
C SER A 93 -45.70 10.68 -3.15
N PRO A 94 -46.29 10.53 -1.96
CA PRO A 94 -45.63 9.85 -0.83
C PRO A 94 -45.22 8.41 -1.14
N ALA A 95 -45.95 7.72 -2.02
CA ALA A 95 -45.63 6.35 -2.42
C ALA A 95 -44.34 6.27 -3.24
N GLU A 96 -44.16 7.18 -4.21
CA GLU A 96 -42.94 7.30 -5.01
C GLU A 96 -41.74 7.69 -4.13
N LEU A 97 -41.91 8.65 -3.22
CA LEU A 97 -40.85 9.03 -2.29
C LEU A 97 -40.39 7.82 -1.44
N LYS A 98 -41.35 7.04 -0.93
CA LYS A 98 -41.07 5.83 -0.14
C LYS A 98 -40.27 4.79 -0.95
N GLU A 99 -40.61 4.61 -2.23
CA GLU A 99 -39.92 3.68 -3.12
C GLU A 99 -38.49 4.16 -3.45
N GLN A 100 -38.32 5.44 -3.77
CA GLN A 100 -37.01 6.04 -4.01
C GLN A 100 -36.08 5.93 -2.79
N VAL A 101 -36.57 6.25 -1.59
CA VAL A 101 -35.79 6.10 -0.34
C VAL A 101 -35.39 4.64 -0.12
N ARG A 102 -36.30 3.69 -0.34
CA ARG A 102 -35.97 2.25 -0.24
C ARG A 102 -34.88 1.84 -1.23
N ARG A 103 -34.90 2.37 -2.45
CA ARG A 103 -33.86 2.09 -3.45
C ARG A 103 -32.49 2.62 -3.03
N VAL A 104 -32.43 3.81 -2.43
CA VAL A 104 -31.18 4.38 -1.90
C VAL A 104 -30.67 3.55 -0.73
N LEU A 105 -31.52 3.29 0.28
CA LEU A 105 -31.12 2.54 1.48
C LEU A 105 -30.76 1.07 1.18
N GLY A 106 -31.37 0.48 0.15
CA GLY A 106 -31.03 -0.85 -0.34
C GLY A 106 -29.80 -0.90 -1.25
N SER A 107 -29.22 0.23 -1.64
CA SER A 107 -28.00 0.26 -2.45
C SER A 107 -26.80 -0.26 -1.65
N PRO A 108 -25.96 -1.16 -2.20
CA PRO A 108 -24.73 -1.59 -1.54
C PRO A 108 -23.80 -0.44 -1.13
N ASN A 109 -23.89 0.72 -1.80
CA ASN A 109 -23.12 1.91 -1.45
C ASN A 109 -23.56 2.52 -0.11
N GLN A 110 -24.86 2.47 0.21
CA GLN A 110 -25.46 3.10 1.39
C GLN A 110 -25.88 2.10 2.47
N ALA A 111 -26.05 0.82 2.11
CA ALA A 111 -26.42 -0.24 3.03
C ALA A 111 -25.35 -0.44 4.12
N SER A 112 -25.76 -1.08 5.21
CA SER A 112 -24.90 -1.35 6.36
C SER A 112 -23.60 -2.04 5.94
N LYS A 113 -22.47 -1.52 6.43
CA LYS A 113 -21.14 -2.14 6.25
C LYS A 113 -20.84 -3.19 7.32
N ALA A 114 -21.78 -3.46 8.24
CA ALA A 114 -21.63 -4.42 9.32
C ALA A 114 -21.18 -5.80 8.83
N TRP A 115 -21.70 -6.27 7.69
CA TRP A 115 -21.24 -7.53 7.09
C TRP A 115 -19.73 -7.59 6.89
N ILE A 116 -19.10 -6.46 6.50
CA ILE A 116 -17.65 -6.37 6.31
C ILE A 116 -16.97 -6.22 7.67
N THR A 117 -17.43 -5.28 8.50
CA THR A 117 -16.72 -4.89 9.73
C THR A 117 -16.82 -5.90 10.86
N ASP A 118 -17.92 -6.66 10.92
CA ASP A 118 -18.15 -7.64 12.00
C ASP A 118 -17.41 -8.98 11.74
N GLN A 119 -16.68 -9.10 10.63
CA GLN A 119 -15.76 -10.21 10.38
C GLN A 119 -14.44 -10.07 11.13
N TYR A 120 -14.17 -8.87 11.67
CA TYR A 120 -12.93 -8.56 12.37
C TYR A 120 -13.20 -8.45 13.86
N ASP A 121 -12.29 -9.00 14.67
CA ASP A 121 -12.28 -8.73 16.11
C ASP A 121 -12.13 -7.23 16.34
N ARG A 122 -12.87 -6.71 17.32
CA ARG A 122 -12.85 -5.28 17.71
C ARG A 122 -11.94 -5.04 18.90
#